data_AF-A0AAQ3SK65-F1
#
_entry.id   AF-A0AAQ3SK65-F1
#
_cell.length_a   1.000
_cell.length_b   1.000
_cell.length_c   1.000
_cell.angle_alpha   90.00
_cell.angle_beta   90.00
_cell.angle_gamma   90.00
#
_symmetry.space_group_name_H-M   'P 1'
#
loop_
_entity.id
_entity.type
_entity.pdbx_description
1 polymer ?
#
loop_
_entity_poly.entity_id
_entity_poly.type
_entity_poly.pdbx_seq_one_letter_code
_entity_poly.pdbx_strand_id
1 'polypeptide(L)'
;MAAASPPLLPTTVAPAVVPAATTTATTPSPVPTAISSSDSATDATTTPAAARAFLSRLLDSARRALSGARPWSELADRSALSRPESLSEATARLRKNLAYFRVNYAAVVALTLAAALAAHPGSLAALLALLAAWCLLYALRPADAPPLAAFGRTFSDREVLGGLVAASAFVVFLTSVGSLIFSALALGAAVVCAHGACRVPEDLFLDEPDQVNGGGSANPLLSFAAAVTGGGRV
;
A
#
# COMPACT_ATOMS: atom_id res chain seq x y z
N MET A 1 57.39 -49.19 -26.90
CA MET A 1 56.75 -48.93 -25.58
C MET A 1 55.52 -49.83 -25.49
N ALA A 2 55.70 -51.15 -25.32
CA ALA A 2 55.62 -51.92 -24.05
C ALA A 2 54.23 -51.80 -23.39
N ALA A 3 53.26 -52.66 -23.75
CA ALA A 3 52.93 -54.01 -23.21
C ALA A 3 52.16 -53.92 -21.86
N ALA A 4 50.85 -54.19 -21.79
CA ALA A 4 50.13 -55.48 -21.71
C ALA A 4 49.85 -55.95 -20.25
N SER A 5 48.59 -56.30 -19.98
CA SER A 5 47.91 -56.90 -18.78
C SER A 5 48.60 -58.18 -18.23
N PRO A 6 48.12 -58.92 -17.17
CA PRO A 6 46.82 -58.93 -16.43
C PRO A 6 46.94 -59.20 -14.87
N PRO A 7 45.85 -59.53 -14.12
CA PRO A 7 45.76 -59.51 -12.63
C PRO A 7 45.73 -60.91 -11.96
N LEU A 8 45.84 -61.02 -10.61
CA LEU A 8 45.31 -62.13 -9.76
C LEU A 8 45.24 -61.77 -8.24
N LEU A 9 44.17 -62.18 -7.56
CA LEU A 9 44.02 -62.42 -6.09
C LEU A 9 44.49 -63.87 -5.75
N PRO A 10 44.36 -64.48 -4.54
CA PRO A 10 44.33 -64.02 -3.12
C PRO A 10 45.30 -64.84 -2.20
N THR A 11 45.18 -64.64 -0.87
CA THR A 11 45.25 -65.66 0.23
C THR A 11 46.49 -65.71 1.14
N THR A 12 46.20 -65.94 2.43
CA THR A 12 47.00 -66.60 3.50
C THR A 12 48.00 -65.67 4.22
N VAL A 13 48.22 -65.66 5.54
CA VAL A 13 48.09 -66.60 6.68
C VAL A 13 48.03 -65.75 7.98
N ALA A 14 47.18 -66.09 8.95
CA ALA A 14 47.34 -65.76 10.39
C ALA A 14 48.20 -66.87 11.05
N PRO A 15 48.95 -66.74 12.18
CA PRO A 15 48.39 -66.26 13.46
C PRO A 15 49.40 -65.73 14.53
N ALA A 16 48.83 -65.47 15.73
CA ALA A 16 49.40 -65.67 17.07
C ALA A 16 50.22 -64.49 17.66
N VAL A 17 50.12 -64.10 18.94
CA VAL A 17 49.89 -64.82 20.21
C VAL A 17 49.22 -63.87 21.23
N VAL A 18 48.41 -64.45 22.12
CA VAL A 18 47.64 -63.89 23.26
C VAL A 18 48.57 -63.72 24.52
N PRO A 19 48.12 -63.65 25.79
CA PRO A 19 47.19 -62.78 26.52
C PRO A 19 47.86 -62.08 27.73
N ALA A 20 47.19 -61.09 28.33
CA ALA A 20 47.14 -61.00 29.79
C ALA A 20 45.82 -60.35 30.24
N ALA A 21 45.01 -61.16 30.92
CA ALA A 21 43.75 -60.78 31.53
C ALA A 21 43.96 -60.17 32.91
N THR A 22 43.13 -59.22 33.31
CA THR A 22 42.64 -59.12 34.70
C THR A 22 41.22 -58.54 34.68
N THR A 23 40.28 -59.42 35.06
CA THR A 23 38.96 -59.21 35.70
C THR A 23 38.85 -57.90 36.51
N THR A 24 37.75 -57.16 36.63
CA THR A 24 36.31 -57.47 36.82
C THR A 24 35.60 -56.12 37.03
N ALA A 25 34.36 -55.94 36.53
CA ALA A 25 33.20 -55.29 37.23
C ALA A 25 32.14 -54.67 36.28
N THR A 26 30.96 -55.30 36.23
CA THR A 26 29.59 -54.72 36.26
C THR A 26 29.20 -53.45 35.44
N THR A 27 28.39 -53.68 34.39
CA THR A 27 27.13 -53.04 33.86
C THR A 27 26.61 -51.70 34.46
N PRO A 28 25.76 -50.86 33.80
CA PRO A 28 25.34 -50.72 32.38
C PRO A 28 25.50 -49.28 31.78
N SER A 29 25.30 -49.14 30.46
CA SER A 29 25.07 -47.86 29.76
C SER A 29 23.81 -47.11 30.23
N PRO A 30 23.79 -45.77 30.08
CA PRO A 30 22.67 -45.15 29.35
C PRO A 30 23.03 -43.96 28.43
N VAL A 31 22.42 -43.96 27.23
CA VAL A 31 21.76 -42.86 26.48
C VAL A 31 22.49 -41.52 26.23
N PRO A 32 22.56 -41.01 24.97
CA PRO A 32 23.10 -39.69 24.68
C PRO A 32 22.10 -38.57 25.05
N THR A 33 22.61 -37.54 25.72
CA THR A 33 21.92 -36.32 26.12
C THR A 33 21.35 -35.58 24.91
N ALA A 34 20.03 -35.61 24.76
CA ALA A 34 19.29 -34.68 23.91
C ALA A 34 19.38 -33.28 24.52
N ILE A 35 20.04 -32.36 23.83
CA ILE A 35 20.03 -30.95 24.16
C ILE A 35 18.69 -30.41 23.66
N SER A 36 17.81 -30.07 24.59
CA SER A 36 16.51 -29.47 24.32
C SER A 36 16.68 -28.16 23.54
N SER A 37 16.45 -28.20 22.23
CA SER A 37 16.02 -27.04 21.49
C SER A 37 14.72 -26.55 22.12
N SER A 38 14.77 -25.35 22.69
CA SER A 38 13.59 -24.67 23.21
C SER A 38 12.52 -24.65 22.13
N ASP A 39 11.47 -25.39 22.41
CA ASP A 39 10.23 -25.48 21.66
C ASP A 39 9.65 -24.06 21.58
N SER A 40 9.97 -23.36 20.50
CA SER A 40 9.21 -22.18 20.12
C SER A 40 7.90 -22.73 19.60
N ALA A 41 6.88 -22.70 20.46
CA ALA A 41 5.50 -22.93 20.08
C ALA A 41 5.08 -21.88 19.04
N THR A 42 5.48 -22.08 17.79
CA THR A 42 4.91 -21.45 16.61
C THR A 42 3.63 -22.19 16.30
N ASP A 43 2.55 -21.84 16.97
CA ASP A 43 1.24 -22.12 16.40
C ASP A 43 0.18 -21.14 16.92
N ALA A 44 -0.66 -20.68 16.01
CA ALA A 44 -1.81 -19.76 16.18
C ALA A 44 -1.58 -18.28 16.58
N THR A 45 -0.42 -17.86 17.10
CA THR A 45 -0.26 -16.47 17.63
C THR A 45 0.24 -15.44 16.59
N THR A 46 0.84 -15.87 15.48
CA THR A 46 1.50 -14.98 14.49
C THR A 46 0.51 -14.16 13.65
N THR A 47 -0.58 -14.76 13.17
CA THR A 47 -1.61 -14.10 12.36
C THR A 47 -2.26 -12.91 13.06
N PRO A 48 -2.73 -13.00 14.33
CA PRO A 48 -3.35 -11.86 15.00
C PRO A 48 -2.34 -10.77 15.38
N ALA A 49 -1.05 -11.07 15.54
CA ALA A 49 -0.01 -10.06 15.76
C ALA A 49 0.29 -9.25 14.49
N ALA A 50 0.47 -9.93 13.35
CA ALA A 50 0.70 -9.30 12.05
C ALA A 50 -0.48 -8.40 11.63
N ALA A 51 -1.72 -8.86 11.84
CA ALA A 51 -2.91 -8.08 11.56
C ALA A 51 -2.99 -6.79 12.41
N ARG A 52 -2.67 -6.86 13.71
CA ARG A 52 -2.61 -5.67 14.58
C ARG A 52 -1.54 -4.68 14.14
N ALA A 53 -0.34 -5.18 13.79
CA ALA A 53 0.74 -4.34 13.29
C ALA A 53 0.33 -3.63 11.97
N PHE A 54 -0.27 -4.36 11.03
CA PHE A 54 -0.80 -3.78 9.80
C PHE A 54 -1.84 -2.70 10.08
N LEU A 55 -2.82 -2.98 10.95
CA LEU A 55 -3.86 -2.02 11.33
C LEU A 55 -3.27 -0.76 11.99
N SER A 56 -2.28 -0.92 12.87
CA SER A 56 -1.60 0.24 13.49
C SER A 56 -0.95 1.15 12.44
N ARG A 57 -0.25 0.55 11.46
CA ARG A 57 0.37 1.29 10.34
C ARG A 57 -0.67 1.99 9.47
N LEU A 58 -1.81 1.33 9.23
CA LEU A 58 -2.91 1.90 8.46
C LEU A 58 -3.52 3.10 9.21
N LEU A 59 -3.82 2.94 10.49
CA LEU A 59 -4.36 4.01 11.33
C LEU A 59 -3.40 5.18 11.47
N ASP A 60 -2.11 4.92 11.64
CA ASP A 60 -1.08 5.96 11.66
C ASP A 60 -0.98 6.69 10.32
N SER A 61 -1.13 5.96 9.21
CA SER A 61 -1.15 6.58 7.88
C SER A 61 -2.39 7.44 7.68
N ALA A 62 -3.56 6.99 8.14
CA ALA A 62 -4.78 7.77 8.12
C ALA A 62 -4.67 9.02 9.02
N ARG A 63 -4.12 8.89 10.23
CA ARG A 63 -3.85 10.01 11.14
C ARG A 63 -2.91 11.03 10.51
N ARG A 64 -1.80 10.58 9.90
CA ARG A 64 -0.87 11.45 9.17
C ARG A 64 -1.51 12.12 7.96
N ALA A 65 -2.38 11.41 7.24
CA ALA A 65 -3.12 11.99 6.12
C ALA A 65 -4.07 13.10 6.60
N LEU A 66 -4.73 12.90 7.74
CA LEU A 66 -5.67 13.87 8.33
C LEU A 66 -4.99 14.98 9.14
N SER A 67 -3.74 14.81 9.59
CA SER A 67 -3.07 15.82 10.42
C SER A 67 -2.81 17.13 9.68
N GLY A 68 -2.83 17.12 8.34
CA GLY A 68 -2.75 18.32 7.52
C GLY A 68 -4.10 19.03 7.31
N ALA A 69 -5.19 18.57 7.94
CA ALA A 69 -6.50 19.20 7.81
C ALA A 69 -6.52 20.57 8.50
N ARG A 70 -7.13 21.55 7.82
CA ARG A 70 -7.48 22.84 8.41
C ARG A 70 -8.62 22.67 9.43
N PRO A 71 -8.78 23.61 10.37
CA PRO A 71 -9.91 23.61 11.29
C PRO A 71 -11.24 23.44 10.54
N TRP A 72 -12.05 22.47 10.95
CA TRP A 72 -13.33 22.19 10.28
C TRP A 72 -14.34 23.34 10.44
N SER A 73 -14.24 24.10 11.53
CA SER A 73 -15.02 25.32 11.74
C SER A 73 -14.71 26.39 10.70
N GLU A 74 -13.46 26.48 10.27
CA GLU A 74 -13.06 27.41 9.21
C GLU A 74 -13.71 26.97 7.90
N LEU A 75 -13.58 25.70 7.51
CA LEU A 75 -14.22 25.17 6.29
C LEU A 75 -15.74 25.33 6.32
N ALA A 76 -16.38 25.12 7.47
CA ALA A 76 -17.84 25.24 7.62
C ALA A 76 -18.33 26.67 7.86
N ASP A 77 -17.45 27.68 7.82
CA ASP A 77 -17.86 29.06 8.01
C ASP A 77 -18.78 29.53 6.87
N ARG A 78 -20.01 29.89 7.24
CA ARG A 78 -21.04 30.33 6.29
C ARG A 78 -20.90 31.80 5.93
N SER A 79 -20.28 32.64 6.77
CA SER A 79 -20.05 34.04 6.42
C SER A 79 -19.08 34.22 5.25
N ALA A 80 -18.17 33.27 5.06
CA ALA A 80 -17.21 33.28 3.95
C ALA A 80 -17.80 32.81 2.60
N LEU A 81 -19.08 32.42 2.54
CA LEU A 81 -19.71 31.95 1.31
C LEU A 81 -20.43 33.08 0.58
N SER A 82 -20.08 33.29 -0.69
CA SER A 82 -20.78 34.21 -1.59
C SER A 82 -20.93 33.62 -2.99
N ARG A 83 -21.95 34.06 -3.72
CA ARG A 83 -22.14 33.62 -5.11
C ARG A 83 -21.07 34.28 -6.01
N PRO A 84 -20.30 33.51 -6.80
CA PRO A 84 -19.37 34.11 -7.76
C PRO A 84 -20.15 34.83 -8.86
N GLU A 85 -19.64 35.97 -9.30
CA GLU A 85 -20.26 36.81 -10.33
C GLU A 85 -19.99 36.28 -11.74
N SER A 86 -18.90 35.54 -11.91
CA SER A 86 -18.47 34.99 -13.20
C SER A 86 -17.81 33.60 -13.07
N LEU A 87 -17.73 32.88 -14.18
CA LEU A 87 -17.05 31.57 -14.24
C LEU A 87 -15.53 31.68 -14.02
N SER A 88 -14.91 32.78 -14.48
CA SER A 88 -13.49 33.04 -14.27
C SER A 88 -13.19 33.23 -12.78
N GLU A 89 -14.02 34.00 -12.09
CA GLU A 89 -13.93 34.17 -10.64
C GLU A 89 -14.17 32.86 -9.89
N ALA A 90 -15.23 32.12 -10.22
CA ALA A 90 -15.53 30.82 -9.62
C ALA A 90 -14.33 29.86 -9.73
N THR A 91 -13.67 29.82 -10.89
CA THR A 91 -12.50 28.96 -11.14
C THR A 91 -11.27 29.45 -10.36
N ALA A 92 -11.07 30.76 -10.23
CA ALA A 92 -9.99 31.34 -9.43
C ALA A 92 -10.16 31.03 -7.94
N ARG A 93 -11.37 31.23 -7.40
CA ARG A 93 -11.74 30.85 -6.02
C ARG A 93 -11.53 29.36 -5.79
N LEU A 94 -12.05 28.53 -6.69
CA LEU A 94 -11.91 27.07 -6.61
C LEU A 94 -10.43 26.65 -6.53
N ARG A 95 -9.57 27.20 -7.39
CA ARG A 95 -8.14 26.86 -7.39
C ARG A 95 -7.45 27.24 -6.08
N LYS A 96 -7.68 28.46 -5.55
CA LYS A 96 -7.13 28.90 -4.26
C LYS A 96 -7.63 28.00 -3.12
N ASN A 97 -8.94 27.75 -3.06
CA ASN A 97 -9.55 26.92 -2.02
C ASN A 97 -9.13 25.43 -2.09
N LEU A 98 -8.96 24.85 -3.29
CA LEU A 98 -8.48 23.46 -3.46
C LEU A 98 -7.08 23.28 -2.88
N ALA A 99 -6.19 24.25 -3.06
CA ALA A 99 -4.86 24.22 -2.49
C ALA A 99 -4.91 24.38 -0.96
N TYR A 100 -5.73 25.31 -0.46
CA TYR A 100 -5.80 25.64 0.96
C TYR A 100 -6.47 24.55 1.81
N PHE A 101 -7.62 24.01 1.38
CA PHE A 101 -8.40 22.98 2.07
C PHE A 101 -8.17 21.55 1.52
N ARG A 102 -7.06 21.29 0.83
CA ARG A 102 -6.78 20.02 0.13
C ARG A 102 -7.11 18.79 0.96
N VAL A 103 -6.64 18.74 2.21
CA VAL A 103 -6.82 17.58 3.09
C VAL A 103 -8.29 17.45 3.51
N ASN A 104 -8.95 18.55 3.85
CA ASN A 104 -10.36 18.53 4.22
C ASN A 104 -11.25 18.09 3.03
N TYR A 105 -10.97 18.57 1.82
CA TYR A 105 -11.70 18.15 0.62
C TYR A 105 -11.47 16.67 0.28
N ALA A 106 -10.24 16.18 0.42
CA ALA A 106 -9.96 14.76 0.30
C ALA A 106 -10.77 13.94 1.33
N ALA A 107 -10.86 14.43 2.57
CA ALA A 107 -11.67 13.80 3.61
C ALA A 107 -13.17 13.83 3.29
N VAL A 108 -13.72 14.94 2.76
CA VAL A 108 -15.11 15.03 2.31
C VAL A 108 -15.40 14.00 1.21
N VAL A 109 -14.57 13.93 0.17
CA VAL A 109 -14.72 12.94 -0.92
C VAL A 109 -14.63 11.51 -0.39
N ALA A 110 -13.68 11.24 0.50
CA ALA A 110 -13.53 9.92 1.13
C ALA A 110 -14.76 9.54 1.97
N LEU A 111 -15.33 10.50 2.72
CA LEU A 111 -16.56 10.31 3.49
C LEU A 111 -17.77 10.07 2.58
N THR A 112 -17.90 10.79 1.46
CA THR A 112 -18.96 10.55 0.47
C THR A 112 -18.85 9.14 -0.11
N LEU A 113 -17.64 8.69 -0.45
CA LEU A 113 -17.40 7.32 -0.92
C LEU A 113 -17.73 6.28 0.15
N ALA A 114 -17.29 6.50 1.39
CA ALA A 114 -17.58 5.60 2.50
C ALA A 114 -19.09 5.49 2.77
N ALA A 115 -19.82 6.61 2.73
CA ALA A 115 -21.26 6.62 2.89
C ALA A 115 -21.98 5.87 1.75
N ALA A 116 -21.54 6.07 0.49
CA ALA A 116 -22.08 5.33 -0.65
C ALA A 116 -21.85 3.81 -0.49
N LEU A 117 -20.64 3.39 -0.12
CA LEU A 117 -20.37 1.96 0.10
C LEU A 117 -21.17 1.40 1.27
N ALA A 118 -21.32 2.14 2.36
CA ALA A 118 -22.13 1.74 3.51
C ALA A 118 -23.62 1.57 3.17
N ALA A 119 -24.14 2.38 2.24
CA ALA A 119 -25.50 2.25 1.73
C ALA A 119 -25.72 1.00 0.84
N HIS A 120 -24.63 0.36 0.39
CA HIS A 120 -24.67 -0.82 -0.48
C HIS A 120 -23.96 -2.02 0.17
N PRO A 121 -24.58 -2.65 1.21
CA PRO A 121 -23.91 -3.66 2.03
C PRO A 121 -23.42 -4.89 1.25
N GLY A 122 -24.10 -5.28 0.16
CA GLY A 122 -23.64 -6.38 -0.70
C GLY A 122 -22.35 -6.06 -1.46
N SER A 123 -22.25 -4.84 -1.99
CA SER A 123 -21.03 -4.34 -2.63
C SER A 123 -19.88 -4.22 -1.63
N LEU A 124 -20.18 -3.68 -0.44
CA LEU A 124 -19.21 -3.58 0.64
C LEU A 124 -18.72 -4.96 1.09
N ALA A 125 -19.62 -5.93 1.28
CA ALA A 125 -19.28 -7.29 1.66
C ALA A 125 -18.38 -7.97 0.62
N ALA A 126 -18.68 -7.82 -0.67
CA ALA A 126 -17.86 -8.37 -1.76
C ALA A 126 -16.44 -7.75 -1.76
N LEU A 127 -16.34 -6.43 -1.56
CA LEU A 127 -15.04 -5.75 -1.45
C LEU A 127 -14.24 -6.18 -0.23
N LEU A 128 -14.88 -6.31 0.93
CA LEU A 128 -14.23 -6.76 2.15
C LEU A 128 -13.77 -8.22 2.04
N ALA A 129 -14.57 -9.09 1.43
CA ALA A 129 -14.18 -10.48 1.17
C ALA A 129 -12.97 -10.56 0.23
N LEU A 130 -12.98 -9.77 -0.84
CA LEU A 130 -11.86 -9.69 -1.78
C LEU A 130 -10.60 -9.14 -1.10
N LEU A 131 -10.73 -8.07 -0.32
CA LEU A 131 -9.62 -7.50 0.45
C LEU A 131 -9.06 -8.50 1.47
N ALA A 132 -9.94 -9.21 2.18
CA ALA A 132 -9.54 -10.26 3.11
C ALA A 132 -8.77 -11.38 2.38
N ALA A 133 -9.20 -11.78 1.18
CA ALA A 133 -8.46 -12.75 0.37
C ALA A 133 -7.06 -12.24 0.01
N TRP A 134 -6.92 -11.00 -0.47
CA TRP A 134 -5.60 -10.39 -0.73
C TRP A 134 -4.72 -10.33 0.53
N CYS A 135 -5.30 -9.93 1.66
CA CYS A 135 -4.56 -9.83 2.90
C CYS A 135 -4.10 -11.21 3.41
N LEU A 136 -4.99 -12.20 3.46
CA LEU A 136 -4.67 -13.52 4.02
C LEU A 136 -3.74 -14.32 3.10
N LEU A 137 -3.88 -14.18 1.78
CA LEU A 137 -3.08 -14.94 0.82
C LEU A 137 -1.71 -14.30 0.57
N TYR A 138 -1.56 -12.99 0.75
CA TYR A 138 -0.32 -12.27 0.44
C TYR A 138 0.15 -11.31 1.54
N ALA A 139 -0.66 -10.31 1.92
CA ALA A 139 -0.15 -9.22 2.76
C ALA A 139 0.22 -9.63 4.20
N LEU A 140 -0.48 -10.63 4.74
CA LEU A 140 -0.31 -11.15 6.10
C LEU A 140 0.27 -12.56 6.10
N ARG A 141 0.56 -13.14 4.92
CA ARG A 141 1.11 -14.49 4.80
C ARG A 141 2.60 -14.46 5.19
N PRO A 142 3.05 -15.27 6.17
CA PRO A 142 4.45 -15.39 6.52
C PRO A 142 5.30 -15.84 5.32
N ALA A 143 6.55 -15.37 5.24
CA ALA A 143 7.46 -15.71 4.14
C ALA A 143 7.76 -17.22 4.05
N ASP A 144 7.74 -17.91 5.19
CA ASP A 144 8.02 -19.36 5.28
C ASP A 144 6.76 -20.23 5.19
N ALA A 145 5.61 -19.64 4.83
CA ALA A 145 4.34 -20.37 4.80
C ALA A 145 4.31 -21.42 3.67
N PRO A 146 3.86 -22.66 3.95
CA PRO A 146 3.77 -23.72 2.94
C PRO A 146 2.81 -23.33 1.81
N PRO A 147 3.02 -23.83 0.57
CA PRO A 147 2.14 -23.57 -0.57
C PRO A 147 0.67 -23.82 -0.26
N LEU A 148 -0.21 -23.00 -0.83
CA LEU A 148 -1.65 -23.11 -0.61
C LEU A 148 -2.15 -24.46 -1.13
N ALA A 149 -2.68 -25.28 -0.23
CA ALA A 149 -3.28 -26.56 -0.56
C ALA A 149 -4.78 -26.53 -0.23
N ALA A 150 -5.62 -26.87 -1.20
CA ALA A 150 -7.06 -27.03 -1.01
C ALA A 150 -7.57 -28.18 -1.87
N PHE A 151 -8.63 -28.87 -1.43
CA PHE A 151 -9.24 -29.99 -2.15
C PHE A 151 -8.24 -31.11 -2.52
N GLY A 152 -7.20 -31.34 -1.70
CA GLY A 152 -6.16 -32.34 -1.96
C GLY A 152 -5.17 -31.96 -3.07
N ARG A 153 -5.19 -30.72 -3.57
CA ARG A 153 -4.26 -30.20 -4.57
C ARG A 153 -3.48 -29.00 -4.02
N THR A 154 -2.19 -28.95 -4.31
CA THR A 154 -1.35 -27.77 -4.09
C THR A 154 -1.47 -26.82 -5.27
N PHE A 155 -1.73 -25.54 -4.98
CA PHE A 155 -1.79 -24.47 -5.97
C PHE A 155 -0.45 -23.74 -6.00
N SER A 156 0.04 -23.48 -7.20
CA SER A 156 1.18 -22.60 -7.43
C SER A 156 0.80 -21.13 -7.18
N ASP A 157 1.77 -20.31 -6.82
CA ASP A 157 1.54 -18.87 -6.58
C ASP A 157 0.91 -18.17 -7.80
N ARG A 158 1.25 -18.60 -9.02
CA ARG A 158 0.65 -18.05 -10.26
C ARG A 158 -0.83 -18.40 -10.40
N GLU A 159 -1.22 -19.62 -10.05
CA GLU A 159 -2.64 -20.03 -10.06
C GLU A 159 -3.43 -19.23 -9.03
N VAL A 160 -2.89 -19.07 -7.81
CA VAL A 160 -3.53 -18.29 -6.74
C VAL A 160 -3.64 -16.82 -7.14
N LEU A 161 -2.56 -16.22 -7.65
CA LEU A 161 -2.56 -14.83 -8.11
C LEU A 161 -3.54 -14.63 -9.27
N GLY A 162 -3.51 -15.52 -10.27
CA GLY A 162 -4.42 -15.47 -11.40
C GLY A 162 -5.88 -15.58 -10.98
N GLY A 163 -6.19 -16.51 -10.06
CA GLY A 163 -7.53 -16.64 -9.48
C GLY A 163 -7.97 -15.39 -8.72
N LEU A 164 -7.07 -14.77 -7.96
CA LEU A 164 -7.36 -13.56 -7.18
C LEU A 164 -7.56 -12.33 -8.07
N VAL A 165 -6.79 -12.22 -9.17
CA VAL A 165 -7.00 -11.20 -10.21
C VAL A 165 -8.34 -11.42 -10.93
N ALA A 166 -8.66 -12.66 -11.32
CA ALA A 166 -9.93 -12.98 -11.95
C ALA A 166 -11.13 -12.70 -11.01
N ALA A 167 -11.02 -13.06 -9.73
CA ALA A 167 -12.00 -12.73 -8.71
C ALA A 167 -12.16 -11.22 -8.52
N SER A 168 -11.04 -10.47 -8.56
CA SER A 168 -11.07 -9.00 -8.50
C SER A 168 -11.84 -8.42 -9.69
N ALA A 169 -11.56 -8.88 -10.90
CA ALA A 169 -12.30 -8.48 -12.08
C ALA A 169 -13.79 -8.82 -11.94
N PHE A 170 -14.11 -10.05 -11.55
CA PHE A 170 -15.49 -10.50 -11.35
C PHE A 170 -16.27 -9.60 -10.38
N VAL A 171 -15.70 -9.29 -9.21
CA VAL A 171 -16.32 -8.40 -8.22
C VAL A 171 -16.52 -6.99 -8.79
N VAL A 172 -15.52 -6.43 -9.47
CA VAL A 172 -15.62 -5.10 -10.06
C VAL A 172 -16.70 -5.02 -11.14
N PHE A 173 -16.81 -6.03 -12.00
CA PHE A 173 -17.75 -6.04 -13.12
C PHE A 173 -19.18 -6.44 -12.73
N LEU A 174 -19.37 -7.43 -11.84
CA LEU A 174 -20.71 -7.91 -11.52
C LEU A 174 -21.37 -7.14 -10.38
N THR A 175 -20.60 -6.59 -9.43
CA THR A 175 -21.18 -6.02 -8.21
C THR A 175 -21.58 -4.55 -8.35
N SER A 176 -21.57 -3.99 -9.58
CA SER A 176 -21.82 -2.55 -9.84
C SER A 176 -20.93 -1.58 -9.05
N VAL A 177 -19.88 -2.09 -8.40
CA VAL A 177 -18.99 -1.32 -7.53
C VAL A 177 -18.34 -0.18 -8.30
N GLY A 178 -17.96 -0.42 -9.57
CA GLY A 178 -17.41 0.63 -10.42
C GLY A 178 -18.34 1.84 -10.53
N SER A 179 -19.64 1.63 -10.79
CA SER A 179 -20.63 2.72 -10.84
C SER A 179 -20.85 3.40 -9.49
N LEU A 180 -20.76 2.65 -8.37
CA LEU A 180 -20.87 3.22 -7.03
C LEU A 180 -19.69 4.13 -6.71
N ILE A 181 -18.47 3.67 -6.98
CA ILE A 181 -17.26 4.47 -6.78
C ILE A 181 -17.31 5.72 -7.65
N PHE A 182 -17.64 5.57 -8.94
CA PHE A 182 -17.71 6.70 -9.87
C PHE A 182 -18.76 7.74 -9.44
N SER A 183 -19.97 7.30 -9.12
CA SER A 183 -21.05 8.21 -8.70
C SER A 183 -20.73 8.91 -7.38
N ALA A 184 -20.12 8.22 -6.41
CA ALA A 184 -19.70 8.82 -5.15
C ALA A 184 -18.56 9.82 -5.32
N LEU A 185 -17.56 9.52 -6.17
CA LEU A 185 -16.50 10.46 -6.52
C LEU A 185 -17.05 11.68 -7.24
N ALA A 186 -17.98 11.51 -8.19
CA ALA A 186 -18.62 12.61 -8.89
C ALA A 186 -19.41 13.51 -7.93
N LEU A 187 -20.17 12.92 -7.01
CA LEU A 187 -20.90 13.65 -5.99
C LEU A 187 -19.96 14.41 -5.05
N GLY A 188 -18.92 13.75 -4.53
CA GLY A 188 -17.92 14.38 -3.68
C GLY A 188 -17.19 15.53 -4.38
N ALA A 189 -16.80 15.34 -5.64
CA ALA A 189 -16.20 16.38 -6.47
C ALA A 189 -17.17 17.54 -6.69
N ALA A 190 -18.44 17.29 -6.96
CA ALA A 190 -19.46 18.33 -7.11
C ALA A 190 -19.62 19.17 -5.84
N VAL A 191 -19.65 18.52 -4.66
CA VAL A 191 -19.71 19.20 -3.36
C VAL A 191 -18.48 20.07 -3.13
N VAL A 192 -17.27 19.53 -3.38
CA VAL A 192 -16.01 20.27 -3.25
C VAL A 192 -15.95 21.45 -4.21
N CYS A 193 -16.36 21.26 -5.47
CA CYS A 193 -16.40 22.32 -6.47
C CYS A 193 -17.39 23.42 -6.10
N ALA A 194 -18.60 23.06 -5.65
CA ALA A 194 -19.60 24.01 -5.20
C ALA A 194 -19.10 24.82 -4.01
N HIS A 195 -18.55 24.16 -2.98
CA HIS A 195 -17.99 24.83 -1.82
C HIS A 195 -16.79 25.72 -2.21
N GLY A 196 -15.84 25.20 -2.98
CA GLY A 196 -14.62 25.93 -3.36
C GLY A 196 -14.88 27.12 -4.30
N ALA A 197 -15.91 27.06 -5.14
CA ALA A 197 -16.32 28.18 -6.00
C ALA A 197 -17.05 29.28 -5.22
N CYS A 198 -17.87 28.91 -4.23
CA CYS A 198 -18.65 29.86 -3.44
C CYS A 198 -17.84 30.47 -2.28
N ARG A 199 -16.83 29.78 -1.76
CA ARG A 199 -16.02 30.32 -0.66
C ARG A 199 -15.08 31.42 -1.14
N VAL A 200 -15.15 32.60 -0.52
CA VAL A 200 -14.24 33.72 -0.78
C VAL A 200 -12.88 33.43 -0.10
N PRO A 201 -11.77 33.37 -0.85
CA PRO A 201 -10.43 33.25 -0.25
C PRO A 201 -10.08 34.53 0.52
N GLU A 202 -9.49 34.41 1.71
CA GLU A 202 -9.08 35.58 2.52
C GLU A 202 -8.02 36.43 1.80
N ASP A 203 -7.19 35.81 0.96
CA ASP A 203 -6.13 36.50 0.17
C ASP A 203 -6.66 37.23 -1.08
N LEU A 204 -7.95 37.15 -1.42
CA LEU A 204 -8.50 37.86 -2.59
C LEU A 204 -8.64 39.38 -2.33
N PHE A 205 -8.62 39.80 -1.06
CA PHE A 205 -8.73 41.20 -0.65
C PHE A 205 -7.39 41.94 -0.55
N LEU A 206 -6.25 41.24 -0.70
CA LEU A 206 -4.90 41.85 -0.67
C LEU A 206 -4.32 42.10 -2.07
N ASP A 207 -4.95 41.55 -3.11
CA ASP A 207 -4.57 41.76 -4.52
C ASP A 207 -5.30 42.97 -5.16
N GLU A 208 -5.84 43.90 -4.36
CA GLU A 208 -6.17 45.25 -4.83
C GLU A 208 -5.08 46.26 -4.37
N PRO A 209 -3.87 46.22 -4.94
CA PRO A 209 -3.03 47.41 -4.96
C PRO A 209 -3.60 48.38 -6.00
N ASP A 210 -3.85 49.61 -5.58
CA ASP A 210 -4.06 50.81 -6.40
C ASP A 210 -3.85 50.60 -7.92
N GLN A 211 -4.93 50.45 -8.69
CA GLN A 211 -4.88 50.68 -10.14
C GLN A 211 -4.87 52.18 -10.48
N VAL A 212 -4.00 52.91 -9.78
CA VAL A 212 -3.50 54.24 -10.16
C VAL A 212 -1.99 54.14 -10.23
N ASN A 213 -1.49 53.49 -11.29
CA ASN A 213 -0.37 53.95 -12.12
C ASN A 213 0.15 52.82 -13.00
N GLY A 214 0.28 53.11 -14.29
CA GLY A 214 0.74 52.17 -15.30
C GLY A 214 2.19 51.73 -15.12
N GLY A 215 2.49 50.56 -15.66
CA GLY A 215 3.87 50.08 -15.79
C GLY A 215 4.00 48.56 -15.91
N GLY A 216 3.84 48.04 -17.13
CA GLY A 216 4.52 46.85 -17.65
C GLY A 216 4.49 45.56 -16.84
N SER A 217 3.48 44.71 -17.06
CA SER A 217 3.60 43.28 -16.78
C SER A 217 4.39 42.61 -17.90
N ALA A 218 5.71 42.55 -17.74
CA ALA A 218 6.61 41.82 -18.62
C ALA A 218 6.48 40.32 -18.35
N ASN A 219 5.82 39.59 -19.26
CA ASN A 219 5.86 38.14 -19.30
C ASN A 219 7.32 37.67 -19.43
N PRO A 220 7.86 36.84 -18.51
CA PRO A 220 9.25 36.38 -18.57
C PRO A 220 9.56 35.58 -19.85
N LEU A 221 8.53 34.98 -20.47
CA LEU A 221 8.66 34.25 -21.73
C LEU A 221 8.85 35.14 -22.96
N LEU A 222 8.45 36.42 -22.92
CA LEU A 222 8.68 37.36 -24.04
C LEU A 222 10.05 38.07 -23.94
N SER A 223 10.66 38.12 -22.75
CA SER A 223 12.00 38.68 -22.57
C SER A 223 13.11 37.84 -23.21
N PHE A 224 12.92 36.51 -23.27
CA PHE A 224 13.88 35.59 -23.89
C PHE A 224 13.88 35.67 -25.42
N ALA A 225 12.72 35.93 -26.04
CA ALA A 225 12.59 36.09 -27.49
C ALA A 225 13.13 37.44 -28.01
N ALA A 226 13.09 38.49 -27.18
CA ALA A 226 13.68 39.78 -27.51
C ALA A 226 15.23 39.76 -27.44
N ALA A 227 15.80 38.99 -26.50
CA ALA A 227 17.25 38.89 -26.34
C ALA A 227 17.95 38.12 -27.47
N VAL A 228 17.26 37.16 -28.12
CA VAL A 228 17.84 36.35 -29.21
C VAL A 228 17.86 37.07 -30.58
N THR A 229 17.17 38.21 -30.70
CA THR A 229 17.03 38.92 -31.99
C THR A 229 17.86 40.21 -32.07
N GLY A 230 18.43 40.69 -30.95
CA GLY A 230 19.16 41.98 -30.88
C GLY A 230 20.68 41.92 -31.03
N GLY A 231 21.29 40.73 -31.13
CA GLY A 231 22.74 40.56 -31.18
C GLY A 231 23.28 40.46 -32.61
N GLY A 232 23.30 41.57 -33.36
CA GLY A 232 23.74 41.52 -34.76
C GLY A 232 24.16 42.86 -35.37
N ARG A 233 25.47 43.14 -35.22
CA ARG A 233 26.38 43.91 -36.10
C ARG A 233 26.80 45.32 -35.66
N VAL A 234 28.13 45.40 -35.66
CA VAL A 234 29.08 46.53 -35.77
C VAL A 234 28.62 47.58 -36.78
#